data_AF-A0AA42B326-F1
#
_entry.id   AF-A0AA42B326-F1
#
_cell.length_a   1.000
_cell.length_b   1.000
_cell.length_c   1.000
_cell.angle_alpha   90.00
_cell.angle_beta   90.00
_cell.angle_gamma   90.00
#
_symmetry.space_group_name_H-M   'P 1'
#
loop_
_entity.id
_entity.type
_entity.pdbx_description
1 polymer ?
#
loop_
_entity_poly.entity_id
_entity_poly.type
_entity_poly.pdbx_seq_one_letter_code
_entity_poly.pdbx_strand_id
1 'polypeptide(L)'
;PAMGQNYGRVSPAELVQAVNEMLSAAGINMNAEKQSLLQTALTLQEQLKESQAALLLEQEKADSAAKEAETAKSAWMCRVCLSTEVDITIVPCGHVLCRRCSSAVSRCPFCRLQVSKTLKIFRP
;
A
#
# COMPACT_ATOMS: atom_id res chain seq x y z
N PRO A 1 31.28 -12.72 -1.15
CA PRO A 1 31.28 -13.70 -0.03
C PRO A 1 30.48 -13.15 1.16
N ALA A 2 29.16 -13.39 1.17
CA ALA A 2 28.27 -12.97 2.25
C ALA A 2 28.08 -14.15 3.20
N MET A 3 28.93 -14.26 4.23
CA MET A 3 28.72 -15.19 5.33
C MET A 3 27.88 -14.48 6.40
N GLY A 4 26.56 -14.47 6.19
CA GLY A 4 25.59 -14.14 7.22
C GLY A 4 25.40 -15.36 8.11
N GLN A 5 25.94 -15.29 9.32
CA GLN A 5 25.92 -16.31 10.35
C GLN A 5 24.48 -16.68 10.76
N ASN A 6 24.12 -17.95 10.62
CA ASN A 6 22.84 -18.53 11.03
C ASN A 6 22.85 -18.95 12.52
N TYR A 7 23.52 -18.18 13.38
CA TYR A 7 23.53 -18.39 14.83
C TYR A 7 22.47 -17.48 15.44
N GLY A 8 21.31 -18.01 15.85
CA GLY A 8 20.37 -17.23 16.66
C GLY A 8 18.87 -17.55 16.57
N ARG A 9 18.43 -18.42 15.65
CA ARG A 9 17.02 -18.86 15.62
C ARG A 9 16.87 -20.19 16.37
N VAL A 10 16.34 -20.11 17.58
CA VAL A 10 15.92 -21.29 18.38
C VAL A 10 14.51 -21.65 17.92
N SER A 11 14.30 -22.91 17.52
CA SER A 11 12.96 -23.37 17.13
C SER A 11 12.04 -23.47 18.36
N PRO A 12 10.71 -23.36 18.17
CA PRO A 12 9.74 -23.60 19.23
C PRO A 12 9.95 -24.93 19.96
N ALA A 13 10.35 -25.98 19.24
CA ALA A 13 10.62 -27.31 19.81
C ALA A 13 11.84 -27.30 20.74
N GLU A 14 12.95 -26.70 20.31
CA GLU A 14 14.16 -26.58 21.13
C GLU A 14 13.91 -25.73 22.37
N LEU A 15 13.11 -24.66 22.24
CA LEU A 15 12.75 -23.79 23.36
C LEU A 15 11.88 -24.51 24.38
N VAL A 16 10.86 -25.28 23.93
CA VAL A 16 10.04 -26.11 24.84
C VAL A 16 10.87 -27.18 25.54
N GLN A 17 11.79 -27.83 24.82
CA GLN A 17 12.66 -28.85 25.40
C GLN A 17 13.57 -28.28 26.50
N ALA A 18 14.21 -27.14 26.26
CA ALA A 18 15.05 -26.47 27.26
C ALA A 18 14.23 -26.02 28.49
N VAL A 19 13.04 -25.45 28.28
CA VAL A 19 12.13 -25.07 29.38
C VAL A 19 11.74 -26.30 30.20
N ASN A 20 11.43 -27.43 29.54
CA ASN A 20 11.10 -28.67 30.24
C ASN A 20 12.26 -29.19 31.09
N GLU A 21 13.49 -29.14 30.57
CA GLU A 21 14.70 -29.55 31.31
C GLU A 21 14.93 -28.66 32.55
N MET A 22 14.78 -27.34 32.42
CA MET A 22 14.92 -26.40 33.55
C MET A 22 13.84 -26.63 34.62
N LEU A 23 12.58 -26.85 34.22
CA LEU A 23 11.49 -27.12 35.15
C LEU A 23 11.66 -28.48 35.85
N SER A 24 12.13 -29.49 35.12
CA SER A 24 12.41 -30.82 35.67
C SER A 24 13.51 -30.78 36.73
N ALA A 25 14.56 -29.98 36.51
CA ALA A 25 15.62 -29.76 37.51
C ALA A 25 15.11 -29.09 38.80
N ALA A 26 14.03 -28.31 38.71
CA ALA A 26 13.33 -27.71 39.85
C ALA A 26 12.28 -28.65 40.49
N GLY A 27 12.16 -29.90 40.04
CA GLY A 27 11.17 -30.86 40.54
C GLY A 27 9.75 -30.66 39.98
N ILE A 28 9.59 -29.82 38.94
CA ILE A 28 8.31 -29.52 38.30
C ILE A 28 8.23 -30.31 37.00
N ASN A 29 7.33 -31.30 36.93
CA ASN A 29 7.13 -32.09 35.72
C ASN A 29 5.97 -31.55 34.88
N MET A 30 6.24 -31.26 33.60
CA MET A 30 5.25 -30.93 32.60
C MET A 30 4.80 -32.20 31.88
N ASN A 31 3.49 -32.46 31.83
CA ASN A 31 2.98 -33.58 31.05
C ASN A 31 3.15 -33.30 29.53
N ALA A 32 3.16 -34.36 28.74
CA ALA A 32 3.36 -34.28 27.28
C ALA A 32 2.32 -33.38 26.59
N GLU A 33 1.08 -33.36 27.11
CA GLU A 33 0.02 -32.49 26.61
C GLU A 33 0.37 -31.00 26.76
N LYS A 34 0.83 -30.58 27.94
CA LYS A 34 1.22 -29.17 28.17
C LYS A 34 2.45 -28.78 27.36
N GLN A 35 3.40 -29.69 27.15
CA GLN A 35 4.55 -29.44 26.27
C GLN A 35 4.10 -29.22 24.82
N SER A 36 3.20 -30.07 24.31
CA SER A 36 2.64 -29.96 22.97
C SER A 36 1.85 -28.66 22.78
N LEU A 37 1.05 -28.27 23.78
CA LEU A 37 0.32 -27.01 23.79
C LEU A 37 1.25 -25.80 23.75
N LEU A 38 2.32 -25.80 24.57
CA LEU A 38 3.31 -24.73 24.59
C LEU A 38 4.03 -24.60 23.24
N GLN A 39 4.45 -25.73 22.66
CA GLN A 39 5.12 -25.75 21.37
C GLN A 39 4.21 -25.18 20.27
N THR A 40 2.95 -25.60 20.25
CA THR A 40 1.96 -25.11 19.28
C THR A 40 1.69 -23.61 19.46
N ALA A 41 1.56 -23.14 20.70
CA ALA A 41 1.37 -21.72 21.00
C ALA A 41 2.55 -20.87 20.49
N LEU A 42 3.78 -21.32 20.70
CA LEU A 42 4.99 -20.64 20.22
C LEU A 42 5.07 -20.64 18.69
N THR A 43 4.78 -21.76 18.03
CA THR A 43 4.73 -21.84 16.56
C THR A 43 3.69 -20.88 15.99
N LEU A 44 2.48 -20.86 16.55
CA LEU A 44 1.43 -19.93 16.12
C LEU A 44 1.83 -18.47 16.36
N GLN A 45 2.52 -18.16 17.45
CA GLN A 45 3.05 -16.82 17.71
C GLN A 45 4.10 -16.38 16.68
N GLU A 46 5.00 -17.27 16.25
CA GLU A 46 5.97 -16.97 15.19
C GLU A 46 5.26 -16.75 13.85
N GLN A 47 4.36 -17.66 13.47
CA GLN A 47 3.56 -17.54 12.24
C GLN A 47 2.72 -16.25 12.22
N LEU A 48 2.13 -15.87 13.36
CA LEU A 48 1.35 -14.64 13.48
C LEU A 48 2.25 -13.42 13.23
N LYS A 49 3.45 -13.37 13.83
CA LYS A 49 4.40 -12.26 13.62
C LYS A 49 4.83 -12.16 12.16
N GLU A 50 5.14 -13.28 11.52
CA GLU A 50 5.53 -13.32 10.11
C GLU A 50 4.38 -12.88 9.21
N SER A 51 3.16 -13.36 9.47
CA SER A 51 1.96 -12.94 8.73
C SER A 51 1.65 -11.46 8.92
N GLN A 52 1.79 -10.92 10.13
CA GLN A 52 1.60 -9.50 10.42
C GLN A 52 2.63 -8.64 9.66
N ALA A 53 3.89 -9.04 9.63
CA ALA A 53 4.93 -8.33 8.89
C ALA A 53 4.65 -8.33 7.37
N ALA A 54 4.25 -9.47 6.82
CA ALA A 54 3.86 -9.58 5.41
C ALA A 54 2.64 -8.70 5.10
N LEU A 55 1.63 -8.68 5.98
CA LEU A 55 0.43 -7.85 5.82
C LEU A 55 0.76 -6.36 5.80
N LEU A 56 1.66 -5.89 6.68
CA LEU A 56 2.09 -4.49 6.70
C LEU A 56 2.76 -4.08 5.39
N LEU A 57 3.65 -4.92 4.85
CA LEU A 57 4.30 -4.67 3.57
C LEU A 57 3.30 -4.62 2.41
N GLU A 58 2.31 -5.51 2.39
CA GLU A 58 1.26 -5.49 1.36
C GLU A 58 0.34 -4.27 1.51
N GLN A 59 0.04 -3.84 2.73
CA GLN A 59 -0.73 -2.62 2.98
C GLN A 59 0.02 -1.38 2.47
N GLU A 60 1.33 -1.26 2.74
CA GLU A 60 2.14 -0.16 2.25
C GLU A 60 2.16 -0.09 0.71
N LYS A 61 2.25 -1.24 0.04
CA LYS A 61 2.17 -1.33 -1.43
C LYS A 61 0.78 -0.96 -1.96
N ALA A 62 -0.28 -1.39 -1.28
CA ALA A 62 -1.64 -1.03 -1.67
C ALA A 62 -1.86 0.48 -1.52
N ASP A 63 -1.37 1.08 -0.44
CA ASP A 63 -1.46 2.51 -0.17
C ASP A 63 -0.65 3.34 -1.19
N SER A 64 0.55 2.88 -1.58
CA SER A 64 1.33 3.55 -2.62
C SER A 64 0.64 3.49 -3.98
N ALA A 65 0.16 2.31 -4.38
CA ALA A 65 -0.58 2.13 -5.62
C ALA A 65 -1.87 2.98 -5.67
N ALA A 66 -2.59 3.06 -4.54
CA ALA A 66 -3.78 3.90 -4.43
C ALA A 66 -3.46 5.39 -4.60
N LYS A 67 -2.36 5.88 -4.01
CA LYS A 67 -1.89 7.27 -4.16
C LYS A 67 -1.48 7.58 -5.59
N GLU A 68 -0.79 6.65 -6.26
CA GLU A 68 -0.41 6.79 -7.67
C GLU A 68 -1.65 6.86 -8.57
N ALA A 69 -2.63 5.98 -8.35
CA ALA A 69 -3.89 5.98 -9.09
C ALA A 69 -4.67 7.28 -8.89
N GLU A 70 -4.76 7.79 -7.67
CA GLU A 70 -5.44 9.06 -7.38
C GLU A 70 -4.72 10.26 -8.01
N THR A 71 -3.37 10.26 -8.00
CA THR A 71 -2.57 11.28 -8.67
C THR A 71 -2.81 11.28 -10.18
N ALA A 72 -2.81 10.10 -10.80
CA ALA A 72 -3.09 9.94 -12.23
C ALA A 72 -4.51 10.40 -12.59
N LYS A 73 -5.51 10.07 -11.77
CA LYS A 73 -6.89 10.53 -11.94
C LYS A 73 -7.02 12.06 -11.79
N SER A 74 -6.40 12.62 -10.78
CA SER A 74 -6.40 14.07 -10.49
C SER A 74 -5.67 14.91 -11.57
N ALA A 75 -4.74 14.31 -12.32
CA ALA A 75 -4.08 14.97 -13.44
C ALA A 75 -5.07 15.29 -14.59
N TRP A 76 -6.07 14.45 -14.81
CA TRP A 76 -7.08 14.62 -15.86
C TRP A 76 -8.34 15.33 -15.38
N MET A 77 -8.42 15.76 -14.11
CA MET A 77 -9.59 16.45 -13.58
C MET A 77 -9.65 17.92 -14.03
N CYS A 78 -10.81 18.38 -14.50
CA CYS A 78 -10.98 19.77 -14.90
C CYS A 78 -10.82 20.71 -13.70
N ARG A 79 -9.82 21.60 -13.77
CA ARG A 79 -9.47 22.55 -12.70
C ARG A 79 -10.46 23.70 -12.50
N VAL A 80 -11.52 23.75 -13.31
CA VAL A 80 -12.61 24.74 -13.15
C VAL A 80 -13.76 24.15 -12.32
N CYS A 81 -14.27 22.96 -12.66
CA CYS A 81 -15.39 22.37 -11.91
C CYS A 81 -14.99 21.32 -10.86
N LEU A 82 -13.78 20.77 -10.94
CA LEU A 82 -13.30 19.68 -10.09
C LEU A 82 -14.25 18.46 -10.03
N SER A 83 -15.08 18.28 -11.08
CA SER A 83 -16.14 17.27 -11.09
C SER A 83 -15.99 16.24 -12.21
N THR A 84 -15.44 16.66 -13.35
CA THR A 84 -15.38 15.85 -14.58
C THR A 84 -13.99 15.92 -15.19
N GLU A 85 -13.59 14.87 -15.91
CA GLU A 85 -12.32 14.84 -16.63
C GLU A 85 -12.27 15.88 -17.76
N VAL A 86 -11.04 16.29 -18.12
CA VAL A 86 -10.79 17.16 -19.25
C VAL A 86 -10.89 16.37 -20.54
N ASP A 87 -11.64 16.91 -21.51
CA ASP A 87 -11.84 16.31 -22.83
C ASP A 87 -11.77 17.36 -23.95
N ILE A 88 -11.44 18.61 -23.62
CA ILE A 88 -11.35 19.74 -24.54
C ILE A 88 -10.03 20.49 -24.33
N THR A 89 -9.35 20.88 -25.42
CA THR A 89 -8.26 21.87 -25.42
C THR A 89 -8.70 23.19 -26.04
N ILE A 90 -8.20 24.31 -25.50
CA ILE A 90 -8.43 25.68 -25.98
C ILE A 90 -7.35 26.07 -27.00
N VAL A 91 -7.76 26.47 -28.20
CA VAL A 91 -6.86 27.04 -29.22
C VAL A 91 -6.87 28.57 -29.13
N PRO A 92 -5.71 29.25 -29.15
CA PRO A 92 -4.37 28.70 -29.46
C PRO A 92 -3.53 28.24 -28.25
N CYS A 93 -3.99 28.45 -27.02
CA CYS A 93 -3.11 28.32 -25.84
C CYS A 93 -2.82 26.88 -25.35
N GLY A 94 -3.55 25.88 -25.83
CA GLY A 94 -3.37 24.46 -25.47
C GLY A 94 -3.97 24.03 -24.12
N HIS A 95 -4.36 24.95 -23.24
CA HIS A 95 -4.93 24.59 -21.93
C HIS A 95 -6.21 23.76 -22.04
N VAL A 96 -6.38 22.83 -21.09
CA VAL A 96 -7.43 21.81 -21.15
C VAL A 96 -8.53 22.02 -20.11
N LEU A 97 -9.76 21.74 -20.50
CA LEU A 97 -10.96 21.81 -19.66
C LEU A 97 -11.91 20.65 -19.99
N CYS A 98 -12.93 20.44 -19.17
CA CYS A 98 -14.07 19.64 -19.58
C CYS A 98 -14.98 20.44 -20.51
N ARG A 99 -15.79 19.74 -21.31
CA ARG A 99 -16.76 20.31 -22.25
C ARG A 99 -17.71 21.34 -21.66
N ARG A 100 -18.16 21.12 -20.42
CA ARG A 100 -19.07 22.05 -19.72
C ARG A 100 -18.37 23.37 -19.40
N CYS A 101 -17.14 23.32 -18.89
CA CYS A 101 -16.42 24.53 -18.52
C CYS A 101 -15.85 25.25 -19.75
N SER A 102 -15.45 24.54 -20.80
CA SER A 102 -14.94 25.17 -22.03
C SER A 102 -16.03 25.95 -22.79
N SER A 103 -17.29 25.50 -22.74
CA SER A 103 -18.41 26.17 -23.40
C SER A 103 -18.89 27.44 -22.69
N ALA A 104 -18.54 27.62 -21.41
CA ALA A 104 -18.95 28.77 -20.61
C ALA A 104 -17.97 29.95 -20.67
N VAL A 105 -16.89 29.87 -21.47
CA VAL A 105 -15.82 30.87 -21.48
C VAL A 105 -15.47 31.35 -22.88
N SER A 106 -15.27 32.66 -23.04
CA SER A 106 -14.74 33.29 -24.26
C SER A 106 -13.23 33.53 -24.20
N ARG A 107 -12.63 33.43 -23.02
CA ARG A 107 -11.19 33.52 -22.76
C ARG A 107 -10.75 32.36 -21.87
N CYS A 108 -9.54 31.86 -22.10
CA CYS A 108 -8.97 30.80 -21.28
C CYS A 108 -8.88 31.23 -19.80
N PRO A 109 -9.42 30.46 -18.83
CA PRO A 109 -9.37 30.86 -17.42
C PRO A 109 -7.96 30.80 -16.82
N PHE A 110 -7.02 30.12 -17.48
CA PHE A 110 -5.64 29.96 -17.00
C PHE A 110 -4.72 31.08 -17.49
N CYS A 111 -4.77 31.41 -18.78
CA CYS A 111 -3.85 32.37 -19.41
C CYS A 111 -4.54 33.59 -20.03
N ARG A 112 -5.87 33.67 -19.98
CA ARG A 112 -6.70 34.81 -20.46
C ARG A 112 -6.66 35.10 -21.96
N LEU A 113 -5.98 34.27 -22.76
CA LEU A 113 -6.02 34.32 -24.22
C LEU A 113 -7.45 34.08 -24.74
N GLN A 114 -7.82 34.78 -25.81
CA GLN A 114 -9.12 34.62 -26.48
C GLN A 114 -9.25 33.18 -27.01
N VAL A 115 -10.42 32.57 -26.79
CA VAL A 115 -10.74 31.25 -27.34
C VAL A 115 -11.13 31.43 -28.81
N SER A 116 -10.29 30.93 -29.72
CA SER A 116 -10.60 30.94 -31.16
C SER A 116 -11.44 29.72 -31.55
N LYS A 117 -11.10 28.55 -31.00
CA LYS A 117 -11.84 27.30 -31.16
C LYS A 117 -11.49 26.32 -30.03
N THR A 118 -12.30 25.27 -29.89
CA THR A 118 -12.07 24.16 -28.96
C THR A 118 -11.92 22.86 -29.74
N LEU A 119 -10.95 22.02 -29.36
CA LEU A 119 -10.75 20.70 -29.96
C LEU A 119 -10.95 19.60 -28.91
N LYS A 120 -11.57 18.49 -29.30
CA LYS A 120 -11.72 17.32 -28.44
C LYS A 120 -10.38 16.60 -28.33
N ILE A 121 -10.03 16.19 -27.11
CA ILE A 121 -8.86 15.37 -26.81
C ILE A 121 -9.30 14.07 -26.14
N PHE A 122 -8.46 13.04 -26.23
CA PHE A 122 -8.70 11.73 -25.61
C PHE A 122 -7.50 11.37 -24.74
N ARG A 123 -7.79 10.74 -23.59
CA ARG A 123 -6.75 10.16 -22.76
C ARG A 123 -6.08 9.00 -23.53
N PRO A 124 -4.74 8.89 -23.52
CA PRO A 124 -4.04 7.72 -24.04
C PRO A 124 -4.48 6.41 -23.37
#